data_AF-A0A5N6ACA1-F1
#
_entry.id   AF-A0A5N6ACA1-F1
#
_cell.length_a   1.000
_cell.length_b   1.000
_cell.length_c   1.000
_cell.angle_alpha   90.00
_cell.angle_beta   90.00
_cell.angle_gamma   90.00
#
_symmetry.space_group_name_H-M   'P 1'
#
loop_
_entity.id
_entity.type
_entity.pdbx_description
1 polymer ?
#
loop_
_entity_poly.entity_id
_entity_poly.type
_entity_poly.pdbx_seq_one_letter_code
_entity_poly.pdbx_strand_id
1 'polypeptide(L)'
;MTDDGFVAESHPPAEVVAVLTDGMRGVLRSQEAMRLMARYRLRQEDARTEPITIEDMVADLNSAVALLDDAAETDPMAWNAPAAVAVYVLVQRLVHKLPLSDDTVKSAADIVLRIGEGDMPERDHDTEKAYFSHGADRSAARSLPLLLTPAAIGIRRALDGADGARALARVEAAVTGLARAKVLQTRLFLARGFDSVWTSPCVHDVTCPHGVALRITIDMMRDCALGAWDMELQRYPIAALDDPIVDTLPAVADDKIYVPRLDAAIRALGPAAVAGNCVSDEARTLLDVLLDAQRRGLLAHERGIDHRGTHSLAAARALLVLNDDTAILRHIGAYVDNSIVLDQALRALSAAAEESERYAETARGVWPRLVSHIIDAHEAGHSPFDNRIHGRGYTVAALLPTPASDGTYLHSERTGKPIVWWDPIAWEATVHRWLDVAAGKPTCVDALVRFLASSLPAPEQACVGVPWVAQAVLADPGAVADRCYYLTDWLVRIRTAAEGAGLLSDWQRTVDALVVAGDTRLAPYSEYLLSPLASCGPHGEAVRLNRYRPPLPNRWSAINDNCRGPTGWPAGKL
;
A
#
# COMPACT_ATOMS: atom_id res chain seq x y z
N MET A 1 -63.10 -20.54 -47.11
CA MET A 1 -62.19 -21.51 -46.47
C MET A 1 -61.27 -20.71 -45.60
N THR A 2 -61.55 -20.75 -44.31
CA THR A 2 -60.75 -20.12 -43.26
C THR A 2 -59.55 -21.02 -42.98
N ASP A 3 -58.34 -20.51 -43.23
CA ASP A 3 -57.13 -21.08 -42.64
C ASP A 3 -57.10 -20.62 -41.18
N ASP A 4 -57.97 -21.23 -40.36
CA ASP A 4 -58.07 -20.99 -38.93
C ASP A 4 -56.83 -21.59 -38.23
N GLY A 5 -55.74 -20.81 -38.22
CA GLY A 5 -54.60 -21.09 -37.37
C GLY A 5 -54.99 -20.94 -35.90
N PHE A 6 -54.80 -21.98 -35.10
CA PHE A 6 -54.95 -21.90 -33.65
C PHE A 6 -53.79 -21.06 -33.07
N VAL A 7 -54.13 -19.93 -32.45
CA VAL A 7 -53.19 -19.20 -31.59
C VAL A 7 -53.30 -19.78 -30.18
N ALA A 8 -52.24 -20.48 -29.75
CA ALA A 8 -52.12 -20.91 -28.36
C ALA A 8 -51.42 -19.79 -27.56
N GLU A 9 -52.20 -18.96 -26.86
CA GLU A 9 -51.67 -18.03 -25.86
C GLU A 9 -51.39 -18.81 -24.56
N SER A 10 -50.12 -19.08 -24.29
CA SER A 10 -49.67 -19.66 -23.03
C SER A 10 -49.47 -18.53 -22.02
N HIS A 11 -50.35 -18.45 -21.03
CA HIS A 11 -50.12 -17.62 -19.85
C HIS A 11 -49.35 -18.44 -18.81
N PRO A 12 -48.10 -18.08 -18.48
CA PRO A 12 -47.40 -18.73 -17.38
C PRO A 12 -48.25 -18.64 -16.11
N PRO A 13 -48.29 -19.71 -15.28
CA PRO A 13 -49.01 -19.68 -14.01
C PRO A 13 -48.62 -18.46 -13.18
N ALA A 14 -49.57 -17.86 -12.47
CA ALA A 14 -49.35 -16.63 -11.71
C ALA A 14 -48.17 -16.74 -10.72
N GLU A 15 -47.96 -17.93 -10.17
CA GLU A 15 -46.81 -18.26 -9.30
C GLU A 15 -45.47 -18.16 -10.05
N VAL A 16 -45.40 -18.62 -11.30
CA VAL A 16 -44.20 -18.50 -12.15
C VAL A 16 -43.95 -17.05 -12.52
N VAL A 17 -45.00 -16.28 -12.83
CA VAL A 17 -44.88 -14.84 -13.10
C VAL A 17 -44.39 -14.08 -11.87
N ALA A 18 -44.90 -14.41 -10.67
CA ALA A 18 -44.47 -13.79 -9.43
C ALA A 18 -42.99 -14.06 -9.13
N VAL A 19 -42.56 -15.33 -9.21
CA VAL A 19 -41.16 -15.73 -9.00
C VAL A 19 -40.22 -15.09 -10.04
N LEU A 20 -40.62 -15.04 -11.31
CA LEU A 20 -39.83 -14.39 -12.35
C LEU A 20 -39.76 -12.87 -12.15
N THR A 21 -40.83 -12.25 -11.66
CA THR A 21 -40.88 -10.81 -11.37
C THR A 21 -39.95 -10.47 -10.20
N ASP A 22 -39.96 -11.26 -9.13
CA ASP A 22 -39.07 -11.08 -7.99
C ASP A 22 -37.60 -11.35 -8.37
N GLY A 23 -37.35 -12.40 -9.17
CA GLY A 23 -36.03 -12.67 -9.74
C GLY A 23 -35.51 -11.53 -10.63
N MET A 24 -36.36 -10.98 -11.49
CA MET A 24 -36.03 -9.82 -12.35
C MET A 24 -35.73 -8.57 -11.52
N ARG A 25 -36.51 -8.32 -10.45
CA ARG A 25 -36.25 -7.22 -9.50
C ARG A 25 -34.86 -7.35 -8.87
N GLY A 26 -34.50 -8.56 -8.43
CA GLY A 26 -33.17 -8.84 -7.89
C GLY A 26 -32.03 -8.62 -8.89
N VAL A 27 -32.21 -9.01 -10.16
CA VAL A 27 -31.22 -8.77 -11.23
C VAL A 27 -31.05 -7.29 -11.51
N LEU A 28 -32.15 -6.53 -11.68
CA LEU A 28 -32.09 -5.09 -11.93
C LEU A 28 -31.43 -4.34 -10.77
N ARG A 29 -31.74 -4.73 -9.52
CA ARG A 29 -31.09 -4.19 -8.32
C ARG A 29 -29.58 -4.43 -8.33
N SER A 30 -29.16 -5.65 -8.66
CA SER A 30 -27.74 -6.01 -8.75
C SER A 30 -27.03 -5.25 -9.87
N GLN A 31 -27.69 -5.07 -11.03
CA GLN A 31 -27.15 -4.28 -12.14
C GLN A 31 -26.99 -2.81 -11.76
N GLU A 32 -27.97 -2.23 -11.08
CA GLU A 32 -27.90 -0.84 -10.62
C GLU A 32 -26.80 -0.64 -9.57
N ALA A 33 -26.69 -1.55 -8.60
CA ALA A 33 -25.58 -1.53 -7.63
C ALA A 33 -24.21 -1.63 -8.33
N MET A 34 -24.06 -2.53 -9.30
CA MET A 34 -22.82 -2.65 -10.08
C MET A 34 -22.53 -1.39 -10.91
N ARG A 35 -23.56 -0.77 -11.52
CA ARG A 35 -23.42 0.50 -12.27
C ARG A 35 -22.89 1.60 -11.37
N LEU A 36 -23.51 1.79 -10.20
CA LEU A 36 -23.09 2.78 -9.21
C LEU A 36 -21.66 2.50 -8.70
N MET A 37 -21.36 1.25 -8.33
CA MET A 37 -20.02 0.89 -7.89
C MET A 37 -18.96 1.18 -8.96
N ALA A 38 -19.19 0.78 -10.22
CA ALA A 38 -18.25 1.04 -11.31
C ALA A 38 -18.06 2.55 -11.55
N ARG A 39 -19.15 3.33 -11.49
CA ARG A 39 -19.13 4.78 -11.75
C ARG A 39 -18.37 5.55 -10.68
N TYR A 40 -18.60 5.25 -9.40
CA TYR A 40 -18.05 6.01 -8.28
C TYR A 40 -16.69 5.50 -7.82
N ARG A 41 -16.41 4.19 -7.92
CA ARG A 41 -15.11 3.61 -7.55
C ARG A 41 -13.96 4.19 -8.36
N LEU A 42 -14.08 4.17 -9.69
CA LEU A 42 -13.03 4.64 -10.59
C LEU A 42 -12.70 6.11 -10.35
N ARG A 43 -13.71 6.93 -10.03
CA ARG A 43 -13.57 8.37 -9.79
C ARG A 43 -13.03 8.71 -8.40
N GLN A 44 -13.18 7.82 -7.43
CA GLN A 44 -12.58 7.96 -6.10
C GLN A 44 -11.09 7.54 -6.07
N GLU A 45 -10.67 6.72 -7.05
CA GLU A 45 -9.31 6.20 -7.19
C GLU A 45 -8.49 6.98 -8.24
N ASP A 46 -9.13 7.52 -9.29
CA ASP A 46 -8.46 8.28 -10.37
C ASP A 46 -9.04 9.69 -10.55
N ALA A 47 -8.25 10.68 -10.12
CA ALA A 47 -8.54 12.11 -10.25
C ALA A 47 -8.61 12.62 -11.71
N ARG A 48 -8.25 11.80 -12.71
CA ARG A 48 -8.30 12.15 -14.13
C ARG A 48 -9.65 11.87 -14.79
N THR A 49 -10.54 11.20 -14.09
CA THR A 49 -11.87 10.88 -14.61
C THR A 49 -12.77 12.11 -14.58
N GLU A 50 -13.57 12.32 -15.63
CA GLU A 50 -14.50 13.45 -15.70
C GLU A 50 -15.47 13.48 -14.49
N PRO A 51 -15.68 14.66 -13.87
CA PRO A 51 -16.60 14.81 -12.75
C PRO A 51 -18.04 14.41 -13.11
N ILE A 52 -18.74 13.80 -12.16
CA ILE A 52 -20.19 13.54 -12.29
C ILE A 52 -20.94 14.86 -12.14
N THR A 53 -21.94 15.08 -13.01
CA THR A 53 -22.78 16.30 -12.96
C THR A 53 -23.63 16.32 -11.68
N ILE A 54 -24.08 17.50 -11.27
CA ILE A 54 -24.95 17.64 -10.09
C ILE A 54 -26.25 16.84 -10.25
N GLU A 55 -26.86 16.92 -11.43
CA GLU A 55 -28.09 16.19 -11.74
C GLU A 55 -27.90 14.67 -11.63
N ASP A 56 -26.82 14.15 -12.21
CA ASP A 56 -26.49 12.73 -12.14
C ASP A 56 -26.17 12.28 -10.71
N MET A 57 -25.48 13.10 -9.91
CA MET A 57 -25.22 12.79 -8.51
C MET A 57 -26.51 12.67 -7.70
N VAL A 58 -27.47 13.57 -7.92
CA VAL A 58 -28.77 13.54 -7.23
C VAL A 58 -29.56 12.30 -7.66
N ALA A 59 -29.60 12.00 -8.97
CA ALA A 59 -30.27 10.81 -9.49
C ALA A 59 -29.66 9.52 -8.94
N ASP A 60 -28.32 9.41 -8.97
CA ASP A 60 -27.59 8.26 -8.45
C ASP A 60 -27.78 8.11 -6.93
N LEU A 61 -27.85 9.20 -6.17
CA LEU A 61 -28.13 9.14 -4.73
C LEU A 61 -29.55 8.66 -4.44
N ASN A 62 -30.53 9.08 -5.24
CA ASN A 62 -31.90 8.57 -5.12
C ASN A 62 -31.97 7.07 -5.42
N SER A 63 -31.26 6.61 -6.46
CA SER A 63 -31.09 5.16 -6.71
C SER A 63 -30.46 4.46 -5.51
N ALA A 64 -29.40 5.03 -4.93
CA ALA A 64 -28.74 4.47 -3.75
C ALA A 64 -29.66 4.36 -2.53
N VAL A 65 -30.53 5.35 -2.29
CA VAL A 65 -31.54 5.28 -1.22
C VAL A 65 -32.54 4.16 -1.50
N ALA A 66 -33.05 4.07 -2.73
CA ALA A 66 -33.97 3.00 -3.12
C ALA A 66 -33.36 1.59 -2.98
N LEU A 67 -32.06 1.45 -3.24
CA LEU A 67 -31.33 0.19 -3.03
C LEU A 67 -31.28 -0.23 -1.55
N LEU A 68 -31.24 0.74 -0.62
CA LEU A 68 -31.24 0.47 0.83
C LEU A 68 -32.64 0.16 1.36
N ASP A 69 -33.66 0.86 0.86
CA ASP A 69 -35.06 0.66 1.28
C ASP A 69 -35.59 -0.72 0.85
N ASP A 70 -35.08 -1.27 -0.25
CA ASP A 70 -35.40 -2.60 -0.80
C ASP A 70 -34.21 -3.58 -0.64
N ALA A 71 -33.38 -3.43 0.40
CA ALA A 71 -32.27 -4.35 0.65
C ALA A 71 -32.80 -5.72 1.09
N ALA A 72 -32.35 -6.79 0.43
CA ALA A 72 -32.56 -8.13 0.98
C ALA A 72 -31.74 -8.25 2.26
N GLU A 73 -32.35 -8.75 3.35
CA GLU A 73 -31.74 -8.82 4.69
C GLU A 73 -30.35 -9.47 4.73
N THR A 74 -30.01 -10.28 3.73
CA THR A 74 -28.79 -11.10 3.69
C THR A 74 -27.76 -10.66 2.65
N ASP A 75 -27.89 -9.53 1.95
CA ASP A 75 -26.90 -9.09 0.95
C ASP A 75 -25.91 -8.06 1.53
N PRO A 76 -24.70 -8.47 1.94
CA PRO A 76 -23.73 -7.57 2.54
C PRO A 76 -23.11 -6.61 1.51
N MET A 77 -23.34 -6.81 0.21
CA MET A 77 -22.89 -5.90 -0.84
C MET A 77 -23.90 -4.78 -1.11
N ALA A 78 -25.14 -4.91 -0.61
CA ALA A 78 -26.19 -3.91 -0.79
C ALA A 78 -25.78 -2.51 -0.32
N TRP A 79 -24.90 -2.42 0.68
CA TRP A 79 -24.41 -1.17 1.24
C TRP A 79 -23.24 -0.54 0.47
N ASN A 80 -22.52 -1.29 -0.36
CA ASN A 80 -21.29 -0.80 -1.00
C ASN A 80 -21.57 0.31 -2.02
N ALA A 81 -22.57 0.12 -2.88
CA ALA A 81 -22.98 1.14 -3.85
C ALA A 81 -23.48 2.41 -3.17
N PRO A 82 -24.46 2.34 -2.23
CA PRO A 82 -24.93 3.51 -1.50
C PRO A 82 -23.83 4.26 -0.76
N ALA A 83 -22.92 3.54 -0.08
CA ALA A 83 -21.78 4.15 0.61
C ALA A 83 -20.88 4.92 -0.36
N ALA A 84 -20.55 4.33 -1.52
CA ALA A 84 -19.68 4.97 -2.51
C ALA A 84 -20.31 6.27 -3.07
N VAL A 85 -21.61 6.26 -3.37
CA VAL A 85 -22.34 7.45 -3.85
C VAL A 85 -22.39 8.52 -2.75
N ALA A 86 -22.82 8.15 -1.54
CA ALA A 86 -22.95 9.07 -0.42
C ALA A 86 -21.63 9.75 -0.05
N VAL A 87 -20.52 8.98 0.00
CA VAL A 87 -19.17 9.52 0.22
C VAL A 87 -18.79 10.54 -0.84
N TYR A 88 -19.03 10.24 -2.11
CA TYR A 88 -18.71 11.17 -3.20
C TYR A 88 -19.50 12.47 -3.07
N VAL A 89 -20.82 12.39 -2.81
CA VAL A 89 -21.68 13.56 -2.57
C VAL A 89 -21.15 14.41 -1.41
N LEU A 90 -20.78 13.80 -0.28
CA LEU A 90 -20.23 14.51 0.88
C LEU A 90 -18.89 15.19 0.57
N VAL A 91 -17.98 14.51 -0.12
CA VAL A 91 -16.68 15.10 -0.53
C VAL A 91 -16.90 16.26 -1.48
N GLN A 92 -17.78 16.11 -2.48
CA GLN A 92 -18.09 17.20 -3.42
C GLN A 92 -18.70 18.42 -2.72
N ARG A 93 -19.56 18.21 -1.71
CA ARG A 93 -20.15 19.30 -0.93
C ARG A 93 -19.13 19.96 0.01
N LEU A 94 -18.42 19.18 0.81
CA LEU A 94 -17.61 19.70 1.93
C LEU A 94 -16.19 20.11 1.52
N VAL A 95 -15.60 19.41 0.56
CA VAL A 95 -14.22 19.67 0.09
C VAL A 95 -14.24 20.55 -1.16
N HIS A 96 -15.06 20.20 -2.15
CA HIS A 96 -15.11 20.92 -3.44
C HIS A 96 -16.16 22.03 -3.49
N LYS A 97 -16.94 22.22 -2.42
CA LYS A 97 -17.92 23.31 -2.26
C LYS A 97 -18.99 23.37 -3.36
N LEU A 98 -19.37 22.21 -3.92
CA LEU A 98 -20.45 22.18 -4.91
C LEU A 98 -21.81 22.58 -4.29
N PRO A 99 -22.67 23.28 -5.04
CA PRO A 99 -23.97 23.77 -4.57
C PRO A 99 -25.04 22.67 -4.58
N LEU A 100 -24.81 21.60 -3.82
CA LEU A 100 -25.82 20.56 -3.58
C LEU A 100 -26.85 21.04 -2.56
N SER A 101 -28.11 20.62 -2.72
CA SER A 101 -29.19 20.96 -1.79
C SER A 101 -29.00 20.30 -0.43
N ASP A 102 -29.54 20.92 0.63
CA ASP A 102 -29.40 20.40 1.98
C ASP A 102 -30.09 19.02 2.14
N ASP A 103 -31.20 18.76 1.43
CA ASP A 103 -31.87 17.46 1.44
C ASP A 103 -31.01 16.35 0.82
N THR A 104 -30.38 16.61 -0.32
CA THR A 104 -29.45 15.66 -0.96
C THR A 104 -28.28 15.34 -0.03
N VAL A 105 -27.70 16.36 0.60
CA VAL A 105 -26.55 16.18 1.48
C VAL A 105 -26.95 15.49 2.79
N LYS A 106 -28.14 15.78 3.31
CA LYS A 106 -28.73 15.12 4.48
C LYS A 106 -28.88 13.62 4.25
N SER A 107 -29.43 13.20 3.10
CA SER A 107 -29.57 11.78 2.76
C SER A 107 -28.21 11.09 2.65
N ALA A 108 -27.23 11.74 2.02
CA ALA A 108 -25.87 11.20 1.93
C ALA A 108 -25.20 11.08 3.32
N ALA A 109 -25.38 12.07 4.19
CA ALA A 109 -24.85 12.04 5.56
C ALA A 109 -25.51 10.94 6.40
N ASP A 110 -26.82 10.72 6.26
CA ASP A 110 -27.54 9.67 6.99
C ASP A 110 -27.05 8.27 6.60
N ILE A 111 -26.84 8.01 5.30
CA ILE A 111 -26.31 6.71 4.82
C ILE A 111 -24.96 6.37 5.48
N VAL A 112 -24.02 7.32 5.50
CA VAL A 112 -22.70 7.06 6.10
C VAL A 112 -22.75 6.96 7.62
N LEU A 113 -23.68 7.66 8.27
CA LEU A 113 -23.88 7.56 9.72
C LEU A 113 -24.41 6.17 10.11
N ARG A 114 -25.44 5.68 9.41
CA ARG A 114 -26.00 4.34 9.61
C ARG A 114 -24.93 3.24 9.51
N ILE A 115 -24.02 3.38 8.54
CA ILE A 115 -22.87 2.46 8.39
C ILE A 115 -21.96 2.49 9.63
N GLY A 116 -21.60 3.69 10.12
CA GLY A 116 -20.75 3.82 11.32
C GLY A 116 -21.45 3.41 12.62
N GLU A 117 -22.77 3.44 12.65
CA GLU A 117 -23.62 2.98 13.76
C GLU A 117 -23.79 1.46 13.80
N GLY A 118 -23.43 0.76 12.72
CA GLY A 118 -23.50 -0.69 12.64
C GLY A 118 -24.79 -1.25 12.03
N ASP A 119 -25.53 -0.46 11.25
CA ASP A 119 -26.74 -0.94 10.54
C ASP A 119 -26.46 -2.01 9.47
N MET A 120 -25.19 -2.26 9.15
CA MET A 120 -24.80 -3.29 8.18
C MET A 120 -24.92 -4.70 8.79
N PRO A 121 -25.37 -5.70 8.01
CA PRO A 121 -25.38 -7.09 8.46
C PRO A 121 -23.99 -7.55 8.93
N GLU A 122 -23.92 -8.20 10.09
CA GLU A 122 -22.68 -8.78 10.59
C GLU A 122 -22.15 -9.82 9.59
N ARG A 123 -20.88 -9.67 9.21
CA ARG A 123 -20.19 -10.68 8.41
C ARG A 123 -19.45 -11.63 9.35
N ASP A 124 -19.96 -12.85 9.48
CA ASP A 124 -19.33 -13.96 10.23
C ASP A 124 -17.90 -14.31 9.75
N HIS A 125 -17.44 -13.74 8.63
CA HIS A 125 -16.16 -14.04 7.99
C HIS A 125 -15.24 -12.83 7.77
N ASP A 126 -15.49 -11.69 8.41
CA ASP A 126 -14.56 -10.55 8.34
C ASP A 126 -13.29 -10.87 9.13
N THR A 127 -12.37 -11.55 8.45
CA THR A 127 -10.99 -11.70 8.90
C THR A 127 -10.32 -10.32 8.94
N GLU A 128 -9.44 -10.12 9.92
CA GLU A 128 -8.66 -8.87 10.08
C GLU A 128 -7.86 -8.46 8.83
N LYS A 129 -7.65 -9.41 7.91
CA LYS A 129 -7.00 -9.24 6.61
C LYS A 129 -8.02 -9.34 5.47
N ALA A 130 -9.02 -8.48 5.44
CA ALA A 130 -9.90 -8.34 4.29
C ALA A 130 -9.17 -7.56 3.18
N TYR A 131 -8.69 -8.29 2.17
CA TYR A 131 -7.82 -7.78 1.08
C TYR A 131 -8.52 -6.85 0.07
N PHE A 132 -9.82 -6.62 0.21
CA PHE A 132 -10.57 -5.72 -0.66
C PHE A 132 -10.62 -4.33 -0.04
N SER A 133 -10.18 -3.31 -0.78
CA SER A 133 -10.30 -1.90 -0.39
C SER A 133 -11.74 -1.38 -0.48
N HIS A 134 -12.70 -2.24 -0.83
CA HIS A 134 -14.07 -1.89 -1.19
C HIS A 134 -15.04 -2.51 -0.19
N GLY A 135 -15.45 -1.69 0.77
CA GLY A 135 -16.50 -2.02 1.73
C GLY A 135 -17.18 -0.73 2.18
N ALA A 136 -18.48 -0.80 2.42
CA ALA A 136 -19.27 0.32 2.91
C ALA A 136 -18.66 0.95 4.18
N ASP A 137 -18.13 0.12 5.09
CA ASP A 137 -17.36 0.52 6.27
C ASP A 137 -16.14 1.40 5.93
N ARG A 138 -15.29 0.98 4.99
CA ARG A 138 -14.08 1.71 4.54
C ARG A 138 -14.46 3.00 3.82
N SER A 139 -15.54 2.97 3.04
CA SER A 139 -16.10 4.14 2.37
C SER A 139 -16.57 5.17 3.40
N ALA A 140 -17.39 4.77 4.38
CA ALA A 140 -17.87 5.64 5.45
C ALA A 140 -16.71 6.16 6.32
N ALA A 141 -15.75 5.30 6.68
CA ALA A 141 -14.55 5.66 7.43
C ALA A 141 -13.79 6.84 6.77
N ARG A 142 -13.72 6.88 5.45
CA ARG A 142 -13.02 7.95 4.71
C ARG A 142 -13.74 9.31 4.77
N SER A 143 -15.06 9.36 4.94
CA SER A 143 -15.84 10.60 4.83
C SER A 143 -16.48 11.06 6.13
N LEU A 144 -16.79 10.16 7.08
CA LEU A 144 -17.43 10.54 8.34
C LEU A 144 -16.65 11.60 9.13
N PRO A 145 -15.30 11.59 9.18
CA PRO A 145 -14.54 12.69 9.79
C PRO A 145 -14.84 14.08 9.21
N LEU A 146 -15.26 14.18 7.94
CA LEU A 146 -15.67 15.47 7.35
C LEU A 146 -16.85 16.09 8.11
N LEU A 147 -17.73 15.26 8.68
CA LEU A 147 -18.86 15.70 9.49
C LEU A 147 -18.47 16.23 10.88
N LEU A 148 -17.21 16.06 11.31
CA LEU A 148 -16.67 16.71 12.52
C LEU A 148 -16.20 18.15 12.25
N THR A 149 -15.90 18.48 10.99
CA THR A 149 -15.31 19.78 10.65
C THR A 149 -16.29 20.95 10.82
N PRO A 150 -15.81 22.19 10.97
CA PRO A 150 -16.67 23.38 10.97
C PRO A 150 -17.50 23.54 9.67
N ALA A 151 -17.00 23.05 8.53
CA ALA A 151 -17.71 23.13 7.26
C ALA A 151 -19.03 22.34 7.25
N ALA A 152 -19.17 21.34 8.13
CA ALA A 152 -20.36 20.50 8.23
C ALA A 152 -21.43 21.00 9.23
N ILE A 153 -21.28 22.20 9.83
CA ILE A 153 -22.27 22.76 10.77
C ILE A 153 -23.68 22.79 10.18
N GLY A 154 -23.82 23.25 8.92
CA GLY A 154 -25.13 23.32 8.25
C GLY A 154 -25.77 21.94 8.06
N ILE A 155 -24.96 20.94 7.68
CA ILE A 155 -25.41 19.55 7.50
C ILE A 155 -25.88 18.97 8.84
N ARG A 156 -25.12 19.20 9.92
CA ARG A 156 -25.48 18.71 11.25
C ARG A 156 -26.82 19.28 11.74
N ARG A 157 -27.07 20.58 11.51
CA ARG A 157 -28.36 21.23 11.80
C ARG A 157 -29.51 20.66 10.97
N ALA A 158 -29.26 20.35 9.70
CA ALA A 158 -30.28 19.74 8.83
C ALA A 158 -30.62 18.30 9.23
N LEU A 159 -29.64 17.55 9.73
CA LEU A 159 -29.80 16.18 10.23
C LEU A 159 -30.65 16.13 11.50
N ASP A 160 -30.36 16.97 12.49
CA ASP A 160 -31.06 16.91 13.78
C ASP A 160 -32.31 17.80 13.87
N GLY A 161 -32.47 18.76 12.95
CA GLY A 161 -33.55 19.73 12.93
C GLY A 161 -33.40 20.85 13.96
N ALA A 162 -32.20 21.03 14.54
CA ALA A 162 -31.93 21.91 15.65
C ALA A 162 -30.55 22.62 15.50
N ASP A 163 -29.75 22.67 16.57
CA ASP A 163 -28.47 23.38 16.62
C ASP A 163 -27.28 22.58 16.08
N GLY A 164 -27.46 21.29 15.79
CA GLY A 164 -26.44 20.37 15.33
C GLY A 164 -25.80 19.52 16.43
N ALA A 165 -26.13 19.73 17.72
CA ALA A 165 -25.46 19.08 18.84
C ALA A 165 -25.74 17.56 18.88
N ARG A 166 -26.99 17.15 18.63
CA ARG A 166 -27.37 15.73 18.59
C ARG A 166 -26.73 15.02 17.40
N ALA A 167 -26.70 15.69 16.24
CA ALA A 167 -26.02 15.16 15.07
C ALA A 167 -24.50 15.04 15.30
N LEU A 168 -23.87 16.00 15.99
CA LEU A 168 -22.45 15.91 16.34
C LEU A 168 -22.16 14.70 17.25
N ALA A 169 -22.94 14.51 18.31
CA ALA A 169 -22.80 13.35 19.20
C ALA A 169 -22.97 12.02 18.44
N ARG A 170 -23.92 11.96 17.49
CA ARG A 170 -24.14 10.82 16.59
C ARG A 170 -22.90 10.56 15.71
N VAL A 171 -22.32 11.60 15.12
CA VAL A 171 -21.08 11.51 14.33
C VAL A 171 -19.94 10.99 15.20
N GLU A 172 -19.73 11.55 16.39
CA GLU A 172 -18.66 11.09 17.30
C GLU A 172 -18.79 9.61 17.65
N ALA A 173 -20.00 9.15 17.97
CA ALA A 173 -20.28 7.75 18.26
C ALA A 173 -20.01 6.85 17.05
N ALA A 174 -20.50 7.22 15.87
CA ALA A 174 -20.31 6.47 14.62
C ALA A 174 -18.82 6.36 14.24
N VAL A 175 -18.08 7.46 14.34
CA VAL A 175 -16.64 7.48 14.06
C VAL A 175 -15.86 6.64 15.09
N THR A 176 -16.25 6.69 16.36
CA THR A 176 -15.67 5.85 17.42
C THR A 176 -15.94 4.35 17.18
N GLY A 177 -17.14 4.01 16.70
CA GLY A 177 -17.49 2.64 16.30
C GLY A 177 -16.55 2.10 15.23
N LEU A 178 -16.29 2.89 14.18
CA LEU A 178 -15.35 2.53 13.12
C LEU A 178 -13.88 2.47 13.60
N ALA A 179 -13.49 3.32 14.55
CA ALA A 179 -12.15 3.24 15.16
C ALA A 179 -11.91 1.90 15.88
N ARG A 180 -12.98 1.29 16.41
CA ARG A 180 -12.93 -0.02 17.09
C ARG A 180 -13.19 -1.20 16.16
N ALA A 181 -13.38 -0.97 14.86
CA ALA A 181 -13.61 -2.03 13.88
C ALA A 181 -12.50 -3.09 13.92
N LYS A 182 -12.84 -4.38 13.80
CA LYS A 182 -11.84 -5.47 13.79
C LYS A 182 -10.92 -5.40 12.58
N VAL A 183 -11.45 -4.91 11.46
CA VAL A 183 -10.80 -4.82 10.15
C VAL A 183 -9.81 -3.64 10.13
N LEU A 184 -8.52 -3.94 9.93
CA LEU A 184 -7.45 -2.93 9.90
C LEU A 184 -7.69 -1.87 8.81
N GLN A 185 -8.19 -2.28 7.65
CA GLN A 185 -8.49 -1.36 6.55
C GLN A 185 -9.43 -0.24 6.99
N THR A 186 -10.51 -0.57 7.68
CA THR A 186 -11.50 0.41 8.13
C THR A 186 -10.85 1.47 9.02
N ARG A 187 -9.95 1.06 9.92
CA ARG A 187 -9.17 1.99 10.76
C ARG A 187 -8.20 2.85 9.93
N LEU A 188 -7.50 2.28 8.94
CA LEU A 188 -6.59 3.04 8.06
C LEU A 188 -7.33 4.06 7.18
N PHE A 189 -8.48 3.69 6.63
CA PHE A 189 -9.32 4.62 5.86
C PHE A 189 -9.87 5.74 6.76
N LEU A 190 -10.19 5.42 8.02
CA LEU A 190 -10.59 6.42 9.01
C LEU A 190 -9.44 7.37 9.36
N ALA A 191 -8.23 6.83 9.58
CA ALA A 191 -7.02 7.61 9.82
C ALA A 191 -6.75 8.63 8.71
N ARG A 192 -6.91 8.21 7.44
CA ARG A 192 -6.83 9.11 6.29
C ARG A 192 -7.99 10.13 6.25
N GLY A 193 -9.19 9.73 6.63
CA GLY A 193 -10.34 10.64 6.70
C GLY A 193 -10.09 11.83 7.65
N PHE A 194 -9.30 11.63 8.71
CA PHE A 194 -8.93 12.70 9.63
C PHE A 194 -7.99 13.77 9.04
N ASP A 195 -7.35 13.56 7.88
CA ASP A 195 -6.48 14.57 7.26
C ASP A 195 -7.22 15.92 7.06
N SER A 196 -8.53 15.86 6.73
CA SER A 196 -9.37 17.06 6.59
C SER A 196 -9.75 17.70 7.93
N VAL A 197 -9.75 16.92 9.01
CA VAL A 197 -9.96 17.45 10.37
C VAL A 197 -8.70 18.17 10.84
N TRP A 198 -7.52 17.57 10.67
CA TRP A 198 -6.25 18.16 11.10
C TRP A 198 -5.92 19.49 10.43
N THR A 199 -6.37 19.66 9.19
CA THR A 199 -6.18 20.88 8.39
C THR A 199 -7.31 21.90 8.57
N SER A 200 -8.35 21.56 9.34
CA SER A 200 -9.48 22.46 9.58
C SER A 200 -9.12 23.55 10.60
N PRO A 201 -9.76 24.75 10.53
CA PRO A 201 -9.49 25.81 11.49
C PRO A 201 -9.77 25.38 12.93
N CYS A 202 -8.82 25.66 13.83
CA CYS A 202 -8.98 25.39 15.25
C CYS A 202 -10.00 26.35 15.89
N VAL A 203 -11.00 25.78 16.57
CA VAL A 203 -11.85 26.49 17.51
C VAL A 203 -11.27 26.20 18.89
N HIS A 204 -10.64 27.21 19.53
CA HIS A 204 -9.95 27.07 20.82
C HIS A 204 -10.97 26.98 21.98
N ASP A 205 -11.82 25.97 21.93
CA ASP A 205 -12.85 25.65 22.93
C ASP A 205 -12.77 24.16 23.30
N VAL A 206 -13.45 23.76 24.37
CA VAL A 206 -13.51 22.40 24.92
C VAL A 206 -14.03 21.38 23.89
N THR A 207 -14.77 21.85 22.88
CA THR A 207 -15.38 21.03 21.81
C THR A 207 -14.61 21.10 20.49
N CYS A 208 -13.31 21.39 20.53
CA CYS A 208 -12.49 21.42 19.33
C CYS A 208 -12.49 20.05 18.59
N PRO A 209 -12.77 20.00 17.28
CA PRO A 209 -12.80 18.74 16.53
C PRO A 209 -11.46 18.01 16.53
N HIS A 210 -10.34 18.72 16.73
CA HIS A 210 -9.02 18.12 16.87
C HIS A 210 -8.89 17.26 18.13
N GLY A 211 -9.44 17.73 19.27
CA GLY A 211 -9.43 16.95 20.52
C GLY A 211 -10.28 15.69 20.41
N VAL A 212 -11.44 15.80 19.77
CA VAL A 212 -12.31 14.65 19.44
C VAL A 212 -11.57 13.65 18.56
N ALA A 213 -10.97 14.11 17.46
CA ALA A 213 -10.25 13.24 16.54
C ALA A 213 -9.01 12.60 17.18
N LEU A 214 -8.29 13.30 18.07
CA LEU A 214 -7.16 12.72 18.81
C LEU A 214 -7.63 11.59 19.74
N ARG A 215 -8.70 11.82 20.52
CA ARG A 215 -9.29 10.79 21.37
C ARG A 215 -9.72 9.56 20.58
N ILE A 216 -10.34 9.76 19.41
CA ILE A 216 -10.73 8.64 18.53
C ILE A 216 -9.49 7.93 17.96
N THR A 217 -8.43 8.67 17.63
CA THR A 217 -7.16 8.10 17.18
C THR A 217 -6.51 7.23 18.25
N ILE A 218 -6.62 7.61 19.53
CA ILE A 218 -6.22 6.77 20.66
C ILE A 218 -7.08 5.50 20.72
N ASP A 219 -8.40 5.63 20.59
CA ASP A 219 -9.33 4.49 20.56
C ASP A 219 -9.02 3.47 19.45
N MET A 220 -8.44 3.90 18.32
CA MET A 220 -8.03 3.00 17.22
C MET A 220 -6.94 2.01 17.60
N MET A 221 -6.16 2.28 18.64
CA MET A 221 -4.99 1.47 19.01
C MET A 221 -5.03 0.96 20.44
N ARG A 222 -6.06 1.31 21.23
CA ARG A 222 -6.22 0.84 22.62
C ARG A 222 -6.08 -0.67 22.77
N ASP A 223 -6.50 -1.43 21.77
CA ASP A 223 -6.50 -2.89 21.74
C ASP A 223 -5.19 -3.48 21.14
N CYS A 224 -4.06 -2.78 21.28
CA CYS A 224 -2.76 -3.17 20.75
C CYS A 224 -1.90 -4.06 21.67
N ALA A 225 -2.42 -4.54 22.80
CA ALA A 225 -1.69 -5.44 23.69
C ALA A 225 -2.29 -6.86 23.69
N LEU A 226 -1.43 -7.87 23.71
CA LEU A 226 -1.81 -9.26 23.89
C LEU A 226 -1.75 -9.64 25.38
N GLY A 227 -2.82 -10.24 25.89
CA GLY A 227 -2.88 -10.78 27.25
C GLY A 227 -2.09 -12.09 27.41
N ALA A 228 -2.32 -12.79 28.52
CA ALA A 228 -1.76 -14.12 28.75
C ALA A 228 -2.37 -15.17 27.79
N TRP A 229 -1.60 -16.20 27.43
CA TRP A 229 -2.10 -17.27 26.58
C TRP A 229 -3.31 -17.96 27.22
N ASP A 230 -4.44 -17.97 26.50
CA ASP A 230 -5.65 -18.66 26.92
C ASP A 230 -5.62 -20.10 26.38
N MET A 231 -5.52 -21.07 27.29
CA MET A 231 -5.49 -22.49 26.95
C MET A 231 -6.84 -23.03 26.46
N GLU A 232 -7.96 -22.44 26.85
CA GLU A 232 -9.28 -22.87 26.41
C GLU A 232 -9.55 -22.37 24.99
N LEU A 233 -9.25 -21.09 24.74
CA LEU A 233 -9.46 -20.47 23.43
C LEU A 233 -8.30 -20.71 22.45
N GLN A 234 -7.20 -21.32 22.91
CA GLN A 234 -5.98 -21.57 22.14
C GLN A 234 -5.47 -20.30 21.42
N ARG A 235 -5.52 -19.16 22.11
CA ARG A 235 -5.11 -17.86 21.56
C ARG A 235 -4.68 -16.90 22.67
N TYR A 236 -3.97 -15.85 22.28
CA TYR A 236 -3.81 -14.68 23.14
C TYR A 236 -5.09 -13.81 23.05
N PRO A 237 -5.75 -13.48 24.17
CA PRO A 237 -6.82 -12.50 24.19
C PRO A 237 -6.23 -11.10 23.96
N ILE A 238 -7.01 -10.21 23.36
CA ILE A 238 -6.63 -8.81 23.20
C ILE A 238 -6.94 -8.07 24.50
N ALA A 239 -5.95 -7.36 25.04
CA ALA A 239 -6.07 -6.50 26.20
C ALA A 239 -6.14 -5.03 25.76
N ALA A 240 -7.08 -4.29 26.35
CA ALA A 240 -7.15 -2.85 26.17
C ALA A 240 -6.17 -2.16 27.12
N LEU A 241 -5.47 -1.14 26.62
CA LEU A 241 -4.59 -0.30 27.42
C LEU A 241 -5.38 0.78 28.17
N ASP A 242 -4.98 1.00 29.42
CA ASP A 242 -5.48 2.10 30.25
C ASP A 242 -4.80 3.42 29.88
N ASP A 243 -5.49 4.54 30.14
CA ASP A 243 -4.91 5.87 30.00
C ASP A 243 -4.01 6.22 31.21
N PRO A 244 -2.95 7.01 31.01
CA PRO A 244 -2.51 7.57 29.73
C PRO A 244 -1.66 6.58 28.92
N ILE A 245 -1.93 6.47 27.60
CA ILE A 245 -1.24 5.50 26.73
C ILE A 245 0.28 5.73 26.66
N VAL A 246 0.71 6.99 26.78
CA VAL A 246 2.14 7.34 26.80
C VAL A 246 2.91 6.67 27.94
N ASP A 247 2.23 6.24 29.01
CA ASP A 247 2.82 5.52 30.13
C ASP A 247 2.59 4.00 30.04
N THR A 248 1.41 3.58 29.57
CA THR A 248 1.02 2.15 29.57
C THR A 248 1.60 1.36 28.40
N LEU A 249 1.72 1.95 27.20
CA LEU A 249 2.27 1.25 26.02
C LEU A 249 3.78 0.94 26.16
N PRO A 250 4.64 1.83 26.70
CA PRO A 250 6.03 1.47 26.98
C PRO A 250 6.21 0.28 27.93
N ALA A 251 5.25 0.03 28.82
CA ALA A 251 5.29 -1.08 29.77
C ALA A 251 4.89 -2.44 29.15
N VAL A 252 4.35 -2.46 27.93
CA VAL A 252 3.99 -3.69 27.22
C VAL A 252 5.26 -4.39 26.73
N ALA A 253 5.40 -5.67 27.06
CA ALA A 253 6.49 -6.52 26.59
C ALA A 253 6.52 -6.61 25.06
N ASP A 254 7.71 -6.60 24.47
CA ASP A 254 7.90 -6.48 23.02
C ASP A 254 7.15 -7.57 22.23
N ASP A 255 7.15 -8.82 22.70
CA ASP A 255 6.45 -9.96 22.08
C ASP A 255 4.91 -9.96 22.30
N LYS A 256 4.41 -9.02 23.10
CA LYS A 256 2.98 -8.81 23.38
C LYS A 256 2.39 -7.60 22.68
N ILE A 257 3.19 -6.86 21.90
CA ILE A 257 2.70 -5.75 21.10
C ILE A 257 2.02 -6.29 19.85
N TYR A 258 0.71 -6.04 19.74
CA TYR A 258 -0.05 -6.38 18.56
C TYR A 258 0.07 -5.27 17.49
N VAL A 259 1.19 -5.30 16.77
CA VAL A 259 1.61 -4.29 15.77
C VAL A 259 0.50 -3.86 14.80
N PRO A 260 -0.32 -4.75 14.21
CA PRO A 260 -1.38 -4.33 13.29
C PRO A 260 -2.34 -3.28 13.87
N ARG A 261 -2.52 -3.23 15.19
CA ARG A 261 -3.41 -2.27 15.86
C ARG A 261 -2.80 -0.86 15.98
N LEU A 262 -1.49 -0.72 15.77
CA LEU A 262 -0.81 0.57 15.85
C LEU A 262 -0.89 1.37 14.54
N ASP A 263 -0.98 0.69 13.39
CA ASP A 263 -0.77 1.31 12.07
C ASP A 263 -1.70 2.50 11.79
N ALA A 264 -2.99 2.36 12.08
CA ALA A 264 -3.97 3.40 11.83
C ALA A 264 -3.71 4.64 12.69
N ALA A 265 -3.36 4.45 13.96
CA ALA A 265 -3.01 5.54 14.85
C ALA A 265 -1.70 6.21 14.42
N ILE A 266 -0.66 5.44 14.08
CA ILE A 266 0.60 5.98 13.53
C ILE A 266 0.33 6.84 12.29
N ARG A 267 -0.49 6.35 11.36
CA ARG A 267 -0.87 7.08 10.14
C ARG A 267 -1.66 8.36 10.44
N ALA A 268 -2.58 8.35 11.40
CA ALA A 268 -3.38 9.53 11.76
C ALA A 268 -2.54 10.59 12.49
N LEU A 269 -1.65 10.17 13.39
CA LEU A 269 -0.86 11.07 14.23
C LEU A 269 0.26 11.78 13.45
N GLY A 270 0.79 11.18 12.39
CA GLY A 270 1.80 11.82 11.52
C GLY A 270 1.39 13.22 11.06
N PRO A 271 0.31 13.36 10.27
CA PRO A 271 -0.21 14.66 9.86
C PRO A 271 -0.66 15.54 11.03
N ALA A 272 -1.26 14.97 12.08
CA ALA A 272 -1.69 15.72 13.26
C ALA A 272 -0.52 16.41 13.98
N ALA A 273 0.62 15.73 14.09
CA ALA A 273 1.83 16.23 14.74
C ALA A 273 2.45 17.46 14.03
N VAL A 274 2.22 17.61 12.72
CA VAL A 274 2.76 18.74 11.92
C VAL A 274 1.71 19.76 11.51
N ALA A 275 0.45 19.57 11.89
CA ALA A 275 -0.65 20.43 11.48
C ALA A 275 -0.61 21.84 12.10
N GLY A 276 0.12 22.02 13.21
CA GLY A 276 0.18 23.29 13.94
C GLY A 276 -1.16 23.67 14.58
N ASN A 277 -1.96 22.67 14.97
CA ASN A 277 -3.25 22.86 15.63
C ASN A 277 -3.14 22.60 17.15
N CYS A 278 -4.26 22.71 17.87
CA CYS A 278 -4.26 22.65 19.34
C CYS A 278 -3.84 21.30 19.95
N VAL A 279 -3.68 20.25 19.15
CA VAL A 279 -3.25 18.92 19.63
C VAL A 279 -1.93 18.45 19.03
N SER A 280 -1.24 19.28 18.22
CA SER A 280 -0.05 18.84 17.49
C SER A 280 1.08 18.36 18.40
N ASP A 281 1.34 19.02 19.53
CA ASP A 281 2.39 18.61 20.48
C ASP A 281 2.07 17.28 21.17
N GLU A 282 0.80 17.10 21.56
CA GLU A 282 0.32 15.84 22.16
C GLU A 282 0.36 14.71 21.14
N ALA A 283 -0.06 14.96 19.90
CA ALA A 283 0.02 14.01 18.80
C ALA A 283 1.46 13.62 18.48
N ARG A 284 2.40 14.57 18.52
CA ARG A 284 3.84 14.31 18.34
C ARG A 284 4.38 13.40 19.42
N THR A 285 4.06 13.69 20.69
CA THR A 285 4.48 12.89 21.84
C THR A 285 3.95 11.46 21.74
N LEU A 286 2.66 11.30 21.42
CA LEU A 286 2.04 9.99 21.26
C LEU A 286 2.62 9.22 20.07
N LEU A 287 2.85 9.89 18.93
CA LEU A 287 3.44 9.27 17.74
C LEU A 287 4.83 8.68 18.02
N ASP A 288 5.67 9.38 18.79
CA ASP A 288 7.00 8.88 19.15
C ASP A 288 6.91 7.59 19.98
N VAL A 289 5.97 7.50 20.93
CA VAL A 289 5.71 6.28 21.72
C VAL A 289 5.23 5.14 20.82
N LEU A 290 4.35 5.42 19.86
CA LEU A 290 3.81 4.40 18.96
C LEU A 290 4.86 3.89 17.96
N LEU A 291 5.70 4.77 17.41
CA LEU A 291 6.81 4.37 16.54
C LEU A 291 7.84 3.51 17.29
N ASP A 292 8.09 3.81 18.57
CA ASP A 292 8.93 2.96 19.41
C ASP A 292 8.30 1.59 19.67
N ALA A 293 7.03 1.55 20.05
CA ALA A 293 6.30 0.30 20.28
C ALA A 293 6.24 -0.58 19.01
N GLN A 294 5.98 0.02 17.85
CA GLN A 294 5.98 -0.70 16.58
C GLN A 294 7.35 -1.33 16.30
N ARG A 295 8.44 -0.57 16.49
CA ARG A 295 9.81 -1.02 16.31
C ARG A 295 10.16 -2.20 17.21
N ARG A 296 9.80 -2.11 18.51
CA ARG A 296 9.96 -3.21 19.48
C ARG A 296 9.17 -4.45 19.07
N GLY A 297 7.89 -4.29 18.73
CA GLY A 297 7.04 -5.39 18.30
C GLY A 297 7.52 -6.09 17.01
N LEU A 298 8.02 -5.32 16.03
CA LEU A 298 8.59 -5.90 14.80
C LEU A 298 9.89 -6.67 15.07
N LEU A 299 10.74 -6.16 15.97
CA LEU A 299 12.02 -6.79 16.34
C LEU A 299 11.84 -8.04 17.23
N ALA A 300 10.74 -8.17 17.97
CA ALA A 300 10.45 -9.33 18.81
C ALA A 300 10.26 -10.64 18.02
N HIS A 301 10.06 -10.57 16.70
CA HIS A 301 9.77 -11.72 15.85
C HIS A 301 10.84 -11.95 14.78
N GLU A 302 11.66 -13.00 14.96
CA GLU A 302 12.80 -13.32 14.09
C GLU A 302 12.45 -13.49 12.60
N ARG A 303 11.25 -13.98 12.29
CA ARG A 303 10.82 -14.23 10.90
C ARG A 303 10.26 -13.00 10.18
N GLY A 304 10.14 -11.87 10.89
CA GLY A 304 9.45 -10.67 10.44
C GLY A 304 7.94 -10.93 10.31
N ILE A 305 7.11 -10.13 10.98
CA ILE A 305 5.64 -10.25 10.88
C ILE A 305 5.05 -9.36 9.77
N ASP A 306 5.88 -8.53 9.13
CA ASP A 306 5.47 -7.56 8.11
C ASP A 306 5.64 -8.09 6.68
N HIS A 307 5.05 -9.24 6.37
CA HIS A 307 5.24 -9.94 5.09
C HIS A 307 4.84 -9.15 3.82
N ARG A 308 4.17 -7.99 3.95
CA ARG A 308 3.85 -7.08 2.83
C ARG A 308 4.33 -5.65 3.04
N GLY A 309 5.14 -5.39 4.07
CA GLY A 309 5.62 -4.06 4.40
C GLY A 309 4.51 -3.09 4.81
N THR A 310 3.32 -3.58 5.18
CA THR A 310 2.15 -2.76 5.51
C THR A 310 2.38 -1.95 6.78
N HIS A 311 2.99 -2.57 7.80
CA HIS A 311 3.24 -1.93 9.09
C HIS A 311 4.34 -0.86 8.94
N SER A 312 5.42 -1.24 8.25
CA SER A 312 6.54 -0.34 7.94
C SER A 312 6.09 0.85 7.07
N LEU A 313 5.09 0.67 6.20
CA LEU A 313 4.56 1.75 5.37
C LEU A 313 3.82 2.82 6.19
N ALA A 314 3.08 2.44 7.24
CA ALA A 314 2.44 3.39 8.13
C ALA A 314 3.47 4.26 8.88
N ALA A 315 4.52 3.64 9.41
CA ALA A 315 5.64 4.36 10.02
C ALA A 315 6.39 5.24 9.02
N ALA A 316 6.69 4.72 7.83
CA ALA A 316 7.37 5.48 6.77
C ALA A 316 6.63 6.78 6.43
N ARG A 317 5.30 6.73 6.26
CA ARG A 317 4.49 7.95 6.02
C ARG A 317 4.60 8.94 7.17
N ALA A 318 4.46 8.47 8.40
CA ALA A 318 4.57 9.32 9.59
C ALA A 318 5.96 9.95 9.71
N LEU A 319 7.03 9.20 9.43
CA LEU A 319 8.39 9.70 9.46
C LEU A 319 8.68 10.73 8.35
N LEU A 320 8.20 10.49 7.12
CA LEU A 320 8.37 11.44 6.01
C LEU A 320 7.56 12.72 6.20
N VAL A 321 6.36 12.65 6.79
CA VAL A 321 5.54 13.86 7.01
C VAL A 321 6.15 14.77 8.07
N LEU A 322 6.83 14.20 9.08
CA LEU A 322 7.53 14.94 10.14
C LEU A 322 8.71 15.76 9.60
N ASN A 323 9.32 15.35 8.48
CA ASN A 323 10.50 15.99 7.90
C ASN A 323 11.64 16.18 8.92
N ASP A 324 11.91 15.12 9.70
CA ASP A 324 12.95 15.08 10.73
C ASP A 324 13.94 13.96 10.41
N ASP A 325 15.07 14.33 9.80
CA ASP A 325 16.16 13.42 9.45
C ASP A 325 16.62 12.58 10.64
N THR A 326 16.64 13.16 11.84
CA THR A 326 17.13 12.46 13.05
C THR A 326 16.15 11.37 13.46
N ALA A 327 14.85 11.66 13.40
CA ALA A 327 13.82 10.66 13.68
C ALA A 327 13.85 9.51 12.65
N ILE A 328 14.03 9.82 11.36
CA ILE A 328 14.15 8.82 10.29
C ILE A 328 15.38 7.93 10.51
N LEU A 329 16.56 8.54 10.67
CA LEU A 329 17.81 7.81 10.87
C LEU A 329 17.77 6.94 12.13
N ARG A 330 17.23 7.47 13.25
CA ARG A 330 17.07 6.72 14.50
C ARG A 330 16.11 5.53 14.33
N HIS A 331 14.99 5.72 13.63
CA HIS A 331 14.01 4.66 13.44
C HIS A 331 14.58 3.52 12.57
N ILE A 332 15.21 3.87 11.44
CA ILE A 332 15.82 2.87 10.54
C ILE A 332 17.06 2.22 11.18
N GLY A 333 17.89 3.00 11.85
CA GLY A 333 19.11 2.56 12.51
C GLY A 333 18.88 1.50 13.59
N ALA A 334 17.69 1.43 14.15
CA ALA A 334 17.34 0.37 15.10
C ALA A 334 17.24 -1.03 14.50
N TYR A 335 17.12 -1.13 13.17
CA TYR A 335 17.00 -2.41 12.46
C TYR A 335 18.34 -2.92 11.91
N VAL A 336 19.47 -2.24 12.17
CA VAL A 336 20.78 -2.60 11.57
C VAL A 336 21.23 -4.03 11.88
N ASP A 337 20.79 -4.63 12.98
CA ASP A 337 21.11 -6.03 13.32
C ASP A 337 20.01 -7.02 12.89
N ASN A 338 18.95 -6.55 12.25
CA ASN A 338 17.87 -7.36 11.69
C ASN A 338 17.64 -6.99 10.21
N SER A 339 18.41 -7.64 9.33
CA SER A 339 18.42 -7.37 7.88
C SER A 339 17.05 -7.52 7.20
N ILE A 340 16.16 -8.36 7.73
CA ILE A 340 14.81 -8.58 7.19
C ILE A 340 13.94 -7.35 7.46
N VAL A 341 13.88 -6.90 8.72
CA VAL A 341 13.07 -5.72 9.09
C VAL A 341 13.67 -4.45 8.48
N LEU A 342 15.00 -4.36 8.39
CA LEU A 342 15.68 -3.25 7.71
C LEU A 342 15.31 -3.17 6.22
N ASP A 343 15.33 -4.29 5.49
CA ASP A 343 14.92 -4.32 4.07
C ASP A 343 13.45 -3.88 3.90
N GLN A 344 12.55 -4.36 4.76
CA GLN A 344 11.14 -3.96 4.76
C GLN A 344 10.96 -2.47 5.03
N ALA A 345 11.67 -1.93 6.03
CA ALA A 345 11.60 -0.52 6.39
C ALA A 345 12.14 0.40 5.27
N LEU A 346 13.27 0.05 4.65
CA LEU A 346 13.84 0.79 3.52
C LEU A 346 12.89 0.83 2.33
N ARG A 347 12.33 -0.33 1.94
CA ARG A 347 11.37 -0.41 0.84
C ARG A 347 10.09 0.36 1.15
N ALA A 348 9.62 0.32 2.38
CA ALA A 348 8.43 1.04 2.81
C ALA A 348 8.66 2.56 2.78
N LEU A 349 9.83 3.03 3.22
CA LEU A 349 10.24 4.44 3.15
C LEU A 349 10.31 4.92 1.69
N SER A 350 10.94 4.14 0.81
CA SER A 350 11.00 4.44 -0.62
C SER A 350 9.60 4.47 -1.26
N ALA A 351 8.71 3.55 -0.87
CA ALA A 351 7.36 3.47 -1.41
C ALA A 351 6.44 4.60 -0.92
N ALA A 352 6.56 5.00 0.36
CA ALA A 352 5.83 6.15 0.90
C ALA A 352 6.24 7.45 0.20
N ALA A 353 7.52 7.59 -0.18
CA ALA A 353 8.01 8.74 -0.93
C ALA A 353 7.42 8.85 -2.35
N GLU A 354 6.88 7.78 -2.93
CA GLU A 354 6.18 7.82 -4.22
C GLU A 354 4.78 8.43 -4.15
N GLU A 355 4.24 8.64 -2.94
CA GLU A 355 2.81 8.95 -2.74
C GLU A 355 2.49 10.44 -2.77
N SER A 356 3.45 11.31 -2.41
CA SER A 356 3.27 12.77 -2.45
C SER A 356 4.59 13.49 -2.67
N GLU A 357 4.55 14.67 -3.30
CA GLU A 357 5.73 15.50 -3.54
C GLU A 357 6.45 15.90 -2.24
N ARG A 358 5.70 16.14 -1.16
CA ARG A 358 6.27 16.44 0.15
C ARG A 358 7.08 15.27 0.72
N TYR A 359 6.57 14.05 0.58
CA TYR A 359 7.28 12.84 1.03
C TYR A 359 8.50 12.57 0.15
N ALA A 360 8.36 12.75 -1.16
CA ALA A 360 9.44 12.68 -2.13
C ALA A 360 10.58 13.64 -1.81
N GLU A 361 10.28 14.90 -1.48
CA GLU A 361 11.28 15.91 -1.12
C GLU A 361 12.04 15.53 0.16
N THR A 362 11.32 15.13 1.21
CA THR A 362 11.92 14.67 2.48
C THR A 362 12.84 13.47 2.25
N ALA A 363 12.35 12.45 1.53
CA ALA A 363 13.12 11.26 1.22
C ALA A 363 14.37 11.60 0.40
N ARG A 364 14.25 12.45 -0.62
CA ARG A 364 15.37 12.89 -1.46
C ARG A 364 16.48 13.55 -0.65
N GLY A 365 16.12 14.34 0.36
CA GLY A 365 17.07 15.02 1.26
C GLY A 365 17.82 14.05 2.18
N VAL A 366 17.10 13.14 2.84
CA VAL A 366 17.68 12.26 3.87
C VAL A 366 18.41 11.03 3.31
N TRP A 367 18.03 10.54 2.12
CA TRP A 367 18.46 9.23 1.64
C TRP A 367 19.98 9.04 1.51
N PRO A 368 20.78 9.98 0.97
CA PRO A 368 22.24 9.85 0.94
C PRO A 368 22.86 9.62 2.34
N ARG A 369 22.32 10.30 3.35
CA ARG A 369 22.76 10.15 4.75
C ARG A 369 22.33 8.80 5.32
N LEU A 370 21.13 8.33 4.96
CA LEU A 370 20.61 7.02 5.35
C LEU A 370 21.48 5.88 4.80
N VAL A 371 21.85 5.94 3.51
CA VAL A 371 22.74 4.97 2.88
C VAL A 371 24.09 4.95 3.59
N SER A 372 24.67 6.12 3.83
CA SER A 372 25.93 6.26 4.56
C SER A 372 25.84 5.63 5.95
N HIS A 373 24.80 5.99 6.72
CA HIS A 373 24.58 5.50 8.08
C HIS A 373 24.53 3.96 8.17
N ILE A 374 23.88 3.30 7.21
CA ILE A 374 23.76 1.83 7.19
C ILE A 374 25.08 1.16 6.80
N ILE A 375 25.83 1.74 5.85
CA ILE A 375 27.15 1.24 5.46
C ILE A 375 28.15 1.47 6.60
N ASP A 376 28.13 2.63 7.26
CA ASP A 376 28.93 2.92 8.45
C ASP A 376 28.66 1.91 9.58
N ALA A 377 27.39 1.56 9.81
CA ALA A 377 27.03 0.53 10.78
C ALA A 377 27.62 -0.84 10.43
N HIS A 378 27.59 -1.22 9.15
CA HIS A 378 28.23 -2.45 8.68
C HIS A 378 29.74 -2.45 8.92
N GLU A 379 30.43 -1.36 8.60
CA GLU A 379 31.86 -1.18 8.85
C GLU A 379 32.21 -1.21 10.35
N ALA A 380 31.29 -0.74 11.20
CA ALA A 380 31.41 -0.81 12.66
C ALA A 380 31.12 -2.20 13.26
N GLY A 381 30.78 -3.20 12.44
CA GLY A 381 30.59 -4.60 12.86
C GLY A 381 29.14 -5.02 13.07
N HIS A 382 28.15 -4.17 12.77
CA HIS A 382 26.75 -4.58 12.71
C HIS A 382 26.48 -5.48 11.50
N SER A 383 25.33 -6.15 11.50
CA SER A 383 24.97 -7.14 10.48
C SER A 383 23.78 -6.75 9.58
N PRO A 384 23.74 -5.53 8.97
CA PRO A 384 22.57 -5.09 8.18
C PRO A 384 22.36 -5.92 6.92
N PHE A 385 23.37 -6.67 6.50
CA PHE A 385 23.36 -7.45 5.25
C PHE A 385 23.37 -8.97 5.47
N ASP A 386 23.34 -9.46 6.71
CA ASP A 386 23.25 -10.90 6.99
C ASP A 386 21.79 -11.36 6.94
N ASN A 387 21.30 -11.71 5.74
CA ASN A 387 19.98 -12.34 5.58
C ASN A 387 20.15 -13.83 5.25
N ARG A 388 19.94 -14.67 6.27
CA ARG A 388 20.05 -16.14 6.16
C ARG A 388 18.89 -16.79 5.41
N ILE A 389 17.76 -16.10 5.25
CA ILE A 389 16.51 -16.69 4.76
C ILE A 389 16.25 -16.36 3.28
N HIS A 390 16.45 -15.10 2.85
CA HIS A 390 16.13 -14.65 1.48
C HIS A 390 17.38 -14.46 0.60
N GLY A 391 18.56 -14.78 1.12
CA GLY A 391 19.83 -14.61 0.42
C GLY A 391 20.47 -13.25 0.65
N ARG A 392 21.80 -13.22 0.54
CA ARG A 392 22.65 -12.07 0.78
C ARG A 392 22.48 -11.05 -0.35
N GLY A 393 21.72 -9.98 -0.12
CA GLY A 393 21.70 -8.85 -1.07
C GLY A 393 20.42 -8.02 -1.13
N TYR A 394 19.28 -8.50 -0.63
CA TYR A 394 18.01 -7.75 -0.69
C TYR A 394 18.09 -6.40 0.04
N THR A 395 18.63 -6.39 1.27
CA THR A 395 18.81 -5.17 2.06
C THR A 395 19.80 -4.20 1.42
N VAL A 396 20.91 -4.70 0.86
CA VAL A 396 21.87 -3.87 0.11
C VAL A 396 21.19 -3.27 -1.11
N ALA A 397 20.44 -4.06 -1.87
CA ALA A 397 19.69 -3.59 -3.04
C ALA A 397 18.66 -2.51 -2.68
N ALA A 398 18.01 -2.62 -1.51
CA ALA A 398 17.04 -1.64 -1.02
C ALA A 398 17.64 -0.29 -0.61
N LEU A 399 18.97 -0.16 -0.52
CA LEU A 399 19.65 1.12 -0.34
C LEU A 399 19.59 2.00 -1.60
N LEU A 400 19.32 1.42 -2.77
CA LEU A 400 18.94 2.19 -3.96
C LEU A 400 17.42 2.17 -4.11
N PRO A 401 16.76 3.34 -4.18
CA PRO A 401 15.32 3.38 -4.37
C PRO A 401 14.96 2.86 -5.76
N THR A 402 13.91 2.06 -5.82
CA THR A 402 13.36 1.58 -7.10
C THR A 402 11.83 1.66 -7.03
N PRO A 403 11.13 1.82 -8.16
CA PRO A 403 9.69 1.96 -8.15
C PRO A 403 9.02 0.75 -7.46
N ALA A 404 8.10 1.00 -6.54
CA ALA A 404 7.32 -0.05 -5.91
C ALA A 404 6.41 -0.71 -6.97
N SER A 405 6.46 -2.05 -7.05
CA SER A 405 5.57 -2.80 -7.95
C SER A 405 4.10 -2.60 -7.55
N ASP A 406 3.23 -2.54 -8.55
CA ASP A 406 1.80 -2.46 -8.31
C ASP A 406 1.33 -3.67 -7.50
N GLY A 407 0.58 -3.42 -6.43
CA GLY A 407 0.09 -4.45 -5.52
C GLY A 407 1.06 -4.94 -4.44
N THR A 408 2.29 -4.40 -4.37
CA THR A 408 3.25 -4.73 -3.28
C THR A 408 2.67 -4.36 -1.92
N TYR A 409 2.13 -3.15 -1.82
CA TYR A 409 1.54 -2.61 -0.60
C TYR A 409 0.03 -2.54 -0.74
N LEU A 410 -0.69 -3.16 0.20
CA LEU A 410 -2.15 -3.23 0.19
C LEU A 410 -2.84 -1.88 0.39
N HIS A 411 -2.16 -0.93 1.04
CA HIS A 411 -2.76 0.34 1.47
C HIS A 411 -1.97 1.54 0.98
N SER A 412 -1.40 1.44 -0.23
CA SER A 412 -0.76 2.58 -0.88
C SER A 412 -1.75 3.73 -1.07
N GLU A 413 -1.31 4.95 -0.75
CA GLU A 413 -2.10 6.18 -0.87
C GLU A 413 -1.78 6.98 -2.14
N ARG A 414 -1.00 6.39 -3.07
CA ARG A 414 -0.64 7.00 -4.36
C ARG A 414 -1.88 7.48 -5.13
N THR A 415 -1.84 8.74 -5.56
CA THR A 415 -2.83 9.32 -6.50
C THR A 415 -2.19 9.46 -7.88
N GLY A 416 -2.36 8.46 -8.74
CA GLY A 416 -1.83 8.47 -10.11
C GLY A 416 -0.50 7.73 -10.27
N LYS A 417 0.39 8.26 -11.14
CA LYS A 417 1.69 7.62 -11.42
C LYS A 417 2.63 7.78 -10.22
N PRO A 418 3.46 6.77 -9.90
CA PRO A 418 4.48 6.88 -8.86
C PRO A 418 5.40 8.08 -9.10
N ILE A 419 5.68 8.85 -8.05
CA ILE A 419 6.67 9.92 -8.09
C ILE A 419 8.06 9.29 -8.07
N VAL A 420 8.86 9.56 -9.10
CA VAL A 420 10.28 9.21 -9.10
C VAL A 420 11.02 10.31 -8.37
N TRP A 421 11.44 10.02 -7.14
CA TRP A 421 11.91 11.05 -6.20
C TRP A 421 13.43 11.10 -6.02
N TRP A 422 14.18 10.15 -6.59
CA TRP A 422 15.64 10.12 -6.53
C TRP A 422 16.30 10.77 -7.75
N ASP A 423 17.58 11.10 -7.59
CA ASP A 423 18.42 11.69 -8.64
C ASP A 423 19.77 10.96 -8.67
N PRO A 424 20.00 10.05 -9.64
CA PRO A 424 21.26 9.33 -9.74
C PRO A 424 22.47 10.25 -9.93
N ILE A 425 22.33 11.34 -10.69
CA ILE A 425 23.44 12.24 -11.01
C ILE A 425 23.85 13.00 -9.75
N ALA A 426 22.89 13.56 -9.01
CA ALA A 426 23.19 14.24 -7.75
C ALA A 426 23.73 13.29 -6.66
N TRP A 427 23.51 11.98 -6.81
CA TRP A 427 23.89 10.97 -5.82
C TRP A 427 25.11 10.13 -6.23
N GLU A 428 25.91 10.56 -7.21
CA GLU A 428 27.09 9.84 -7.70
C GLU A 428 27.99 9.31 -6.55
N ALA A 429 28.34 10.15 -5.58
CA ALA A 429 29.17 9.74 -4.44
C ALA A 429 28.50 8.66 -3.57
N THR A 430 27.18 8.76 -3.36
CA THR A 430 26.38 7.76 -2.64
C THR A 430 26.36 6.43 -3.38
N VAL A 431 26.19 6.47 -4.71
CA VAL A 431 26.16 5.26 -5.56
C VAL A 431 27.52 4.57 -5.55
N HIS A 432 28.63 5.32 -5.64
CA HIS A 432 29.96 4.75 -5.54
C HIS A 432 30.19 4.06 -4.19
N ARG A 433 29.83 4.71 -3.08
CA ARG A 433 29.91 4.10 -1.75
C ARG A 433 29.06 2.83 -1.64
N TRP A 434 27.87 2.83 -2.23
CA TRP A 434 27.01 1.65 -2.28
C TRP A 434 27.61 0.53 -3.13
N LEU A 435 28.26 0.84 -4.26
CA LEU A 435 28.90 -0.14 -5.13
C LEU A 435 29.98 -0.95 -4.41
N ASP A 436 30.71 -0.34 -3.47
CA ASP A 436 31.76 -1.01 -2.69
C ASP A 436 31.23 -2.21 -1.90
N VAL A 437 29.96 -2.18 -1.48
CA VAL A 437 29.30 -3.29 -0.78
C VAL A 437 28.35 -4.10 -1.67
N ALA A 438 28.00 -3.60 -2.84
CA ALA A 438 26.96 -4.17 -3.71
C ALA A 438 27.49 -5.00 -4.89
N ALA A 439 28.74 -4.78 -5.31
CA ALA A 439 29.31 -5.42 -6.50
C ALA A 439 29.27 -6.97 -6.43
N GLY A 440 29.06 -7.61 -7.57
CA GLY A 440 28.94 -9.06 -7.73
C GLY A 440 27.59 -9.66 -7.29
N LYS A 441 26.63 -8.86 -6.83
CA LYS A 441 25.33 -9.33 -6.34
C LYS A 441 24.22 -9.11 -7.38
N PRO A 442 23.54 -10.16 -7.89
CA PRO A 442 22.53 -10.02 -8.95
C PRO A 442 21.38 -9.07 -8.59
N THR A 443 20.86 -9.17 -7.36
CA THR A 443 19.76 -8.32 -6.89
C THR A 443 20.15 -6.85 -6.81
N CYS A 444 21.42 -6.55 -6.51
CA CYS A 444 21.94 -5.20 -6.51
C CYS A 444 22.10 -4.66 -7.93
N VAL A 445 22.59 -5.48 -8.86
CA VAL A 445 22.68 -5.11 -10.28
C VAL A 445 21.30 -4.77 -10.86
N ASP A 446 20.29 -5.59 -10.58
CA ASP A 446 18.91 -5.30 -10.99
C ASP A 446 18.37 -4.02 -10.34
N ALA A 447 18.67 -3.78 -9.07
CA ALA A 447 18.27 -2.55 -8.39
C ALA A 447 18.92 -1.31 -9.02
N LEU A 448 20.22 -1.35 -9.33
CA LEU A 448 20.94 -0.30 -10.03
C LEU A 448 20.33 0.00 -11.40
N VAL A 449 20.05 -1.04 -12.19
CA VAL A 449 19.42 -0.90 -13.51
C VAL A 449 18.04 -0.25 -13.39
N ARG A 450 17.22 -0.66 -12.41
CA ARG A 450 15.90 -0.06 -12.18
C ARG A 450 16.02 1.39 -11.71
N PHE A 451 16.94 1.68 -10.79
CA PHE A 451 17.23 3.02 -10.27
C PHE A 451 17.55 3.99 -11.41
N LEU A 452 18.40 3.57 -12.36
CA LEU A 452 18.76 4.34 -13.56
C LEU A 452 17.60 4.45 -14.56
N ALA A 453 17.00 3.32 -14.95
CA ALA A 453 16.03 3.25 -16.04
C ALA A 453 14.70 3.97 -15.75
N SER A 454 14.39 4.18 -14.47
CA SER A 454 13.17 4.86 -14.04
C SER A 454 13.34 6.37 -13.84
N SER A 455 14.57 6.88 -13.74
CA SER A 455 14.84 8.28 -13.40
C SER A 455 15.54 9.08 -14.49
N LEU A 456 16.28 8.43 -15.39
CA LEU A 456 17.08 9.13 -16.41
C LEU A 456 16.62 8.83 -17.84
N PRO A 457 16.80 9.77 -18.79
CA PRO A 457 16.72 9.47 -20.22
C PRO A 457 17.91 8.62 -20.69
N ALA A 458 17.77 7.94 -21.83
CA ALA A 458 18.77 6.99 -22.31
C ALA A 458 20.21 7.54 -22.47
N PRO A 459 20.45 8.76 -22.98
CA PRO A 459 21.82 9.30 -23.06
C PRO A 459 22.49 9.43 -21.69
N GLU A 460 21.76 9.91 -20.68
CA GLU A 460 22.27 10.06 -19.32
C GLU A 460 22.48 8.71 -18.64
N GLN A 461 21.52 7.77 -18.81
CA GLN A 461 21.68 6.39 -18.37
C GLN A 461 22.96 5.75 -18.93
N ALA A 462 23.33 6.04 -20.17
CA ALA A 462 24.54 5.50 -20.77
C ALA A 462 25.79 6.11 -20.11
N CYS A 463 25.82 7.45 -20.00
CA CYS A 463 26.96 8.20 -19.48
C CYS A 463 27.34 7.80 -18.05
N VAL A 464 26.37 7.75 -17.13
CA VAL A 464 26.63 7.40 -15.72
C VAL A 464 26.44 5.90 -15.44
N GLY A 465 25.48 5.27 -16.10
CA GLY A 465 25.06 3.92 -15.77
C GLY A 465 25.96 2.82 -16.33
N VAL A 466 26.54 2.99 -17.53
CA VAL A 466 27.44 1.95 -18.09
C VAL A 466 28.67 1.74 -17.20
N PRO A 467 29.39 2.77 -16.75
CA PRO A 467 30.51 2.59 -15.82
C PRO A 467 30.11 1.90 -14.51
N TRP A 468 28.99 2.31 -13.90
CA TRP A 468 28.52 1.72 -12.64
C TRP A 468 28.08 0.27 -12.80
N VAL A 469 27.34 -0.06 -13.87
CA VAL A 469 26.93 -1.44 -14.17
C VAL A 469 28.15 -2.30 -14.48
N ALA A 470 29.13 -1.79 -15.23
CA ALA A 470 30.39 -2.49 -15.46
C ALA A 470 31.11 -2.80 -14.14
N GLN A 471 31.25 -1.83 -13.24
CA GLN A 471 31.84 -2.04 -11.91
C GLN A 471 31.08 -3.10 -11.11
N ALA A 472 29.75 -3.04 -11.08
CA ALA A 472 28.92 -3.97 -10.32
C ALA A 472 28.99 -5.40 -10.88
N VAL A 473 28.98 -5.56 -12.20
CA VAL A 473 28.97 -6.86 -12.89
C VAL A 473 30.35 -7.51 -12.89
N LEU A 474 31.40 -6.74 -13.21
CA LEU A 474 32.75 -7.29 -13.42
C LEU A 474 33.43 -7.78 -12.14
N ALA A 475 32.89 -7.45 -10.96
CA ALA A 475 33.36 -8.01 -9.69
C ALA A 475 33.10 -9.53 -9.56
N ASP A 476 31.98 -10.03 -10.09
CA ASP A 476 31.68 -11.47 -10.19
C ASP A 476 30.67 -11.75 -11.31
N PRO A 477 31.12 -11.81 -12.59
CA PRO A 477 30.23 -12.07 -13.71
C PRO A 477 29.50 -13.41 -13.61
N GLY A 478 30.11 -14.41 -12.97
CA GLY A 478 29.55 -15.76 -12.80
C GLY A 478 28.36 -15.78 -11.84
N ALA A 479 28.41 -14.99 -10.77
CA ALA A 479 27.27 -14.82 -9.87
C ALA A 479 26.10 -14.09 -10.54
N VAL A 480 26.39 -13.16 -11.46
CA VAL A 480 25.41 -12.27 -12.11
C VAL A 480 24.73 -12.90 -13.33
N ALA A 481 25.47 -13.65 -14.15
CA ALA A 481 24.99 -14.24 -15.40
C ALA A 481 23.72 -15.07 -15.20
N ASP A 482 22.71 -14.83 -16.04
CA ASP A 482 21.39 -15.50 -16.02
C ASP A 482 20.58 -15.38 -14.70
N ARG A 483 21.01 -14.52 -13.77
CA ARG A 483 20.34 -14.30 -12.46
C ARG A 483 19.77 -12.89 -12.28
N CYS A 484 19.86 -12.06 -13.32
CA CYS A 484 19.28 -10.72 -13.35
C CYS A 484 18.05 -10.69 -14.26
N TYR A 485 17.00 -10.00 -13.82
CA TYR A 485 15.75 -9.82 -14.53
C TYR A 485 15.77 -8.64 -15.51
N TYR A 486 16.48 -7.57 -15.19
CA TYR A 486 16.43 -6.30 -15.94
C TYR A 486 17.72 -5.98 -16.71
N LEU A 487 18.86 -6.54 -16.28
CA LEU A 487 20.17 -6.23 -16.82
C LEU A 487 20.29 -6.45 -18.34
N THR A 488 19.90 -7.62 -18.83
CA THR A 488 20.05 -8.00 -20.25
C THR A 488 19.28 -7.05 -21.16
N ASP A 489 18.00 -6.81 -20.87
CA ASP A 489 17.15 -5.92 -21.65
C ASP A 489 17.63 -4.47 -21.59
N TRP A 490 18.17 -4.04 -20.45
CA TRP A 490 18.76 -2.72 -20.31
C TRP A 490 20.03 -2.56 -21.16
N LEU A 491 20.97 -3.53 -21.10
CA LEU A 491 22.21 -3.51 -21.89
C LEU A 491 21.91 -3.43 -23.39
N VAL A 492 20.93 -4.21 -23.87
CA VAL A 492 20.53 -4.17 -25.29
C VAL A 492 19.98 -2.79 -25.67
N ARG A 493 19.10 -2.20 -24.84
CA ARG A 493 18.49 -0.90 -25.13
C ARG A 493 19.49 0.26 -25.07
N ILE A 494 20.47 0.20 -24.16
CA ILE A 494 21.38 1.32 -23.92
C ILE A 494 22.55 1.38 -24.90
N ARG A 495 22.80 0.32 -25.68
CA ARG A 495 23.95 0.19 -26.58
C ARG A 495 24.19 1.41 -27.47
N THR A 496 23.17 1.87 -28.21
CA THR A 496 23.30 3.02 -29.12
C THR A 496 23.63 4.31 -28.37
N ALA A 497 23.06 4.49 -27.18
CA ALA A 497 23.38 5.64 -26.34
C ALA A 497 24.81 5.56 -25.76
N ALA A 498 25.27 4.35 -25.41
CA ALA A 498 26.65 4.12 -24.98
C ALA A 498 27.66 4.41 -26.11
N GLU A 499 27.36 4.00 -27.34
CA GLU A 499 28.16 4.36 -28.52
C GLU A 499 28.20 5.87 -28.73
N GLY A 500 27.04 6.54 -28.68
CA GLY A 500 26.96 8.01 -28.78
C GLY A 500 27.71 8.74 -27.67
N ALA A 501 27.85 8.13 -26.49
CA ALA A 501 28.60 8.66 -25.35
C ALA A 501 30.09 8.25 -25.36
N GLY A 502 30.56 7.49 -26.34
CA GLY A 502 31.95 7.00 -26.41
C GLY A 502 32.29 5.88 -25.41
N LEU A 503 31.28 5.22 -24.84
CA LEU A 503 31.39 4.17 -23.82
C LEU A 503 31.14 2.75 -24.37
N LEU A 504 31.18 2.58 -25.69
CA LEU A 504 30.92 1.28 -26.33
C LEU A 504 31.90 0.20 -25.86
N SER A 505 33.15 0.54 -25.58
CA SER A 505 34.15 -0.42 -25.10
C SER A 505 33.81 -0.99 -23.72
N ASP A 506 33.36 -0.14 -22.79
CA ASP A 506 32.99 -0.57 -21.43
C ASP A 506 31.70 -1.39 -21.45
N TRP A 507 30.76 -0.97 -22.30
CA TRP A 507 29.56 -1.73 -22.57
C TRP A 507 29.89 -3.12 -23.15
N GLN A 508 30.75 -3.18 -24.17
CA GLN A 508 31.14 -4.43 -24.84
C GLN A 508 31.86 -5.38 -23.88
N ARG A 509 32.80 -4.86 -23.08
CA ARG A 509 33.50 -5.61 -22.04
C ARG A 509 32.54 -6.27 -21.05
N THR A 510 31.51 -5.54 -20.64
CA THR A 510 30.49 -6.04 -19.71
C THR A 510 29.66 -7.15 -20.35
N VAL A 511 29.21 -6.96 -21.60
CA VAL A 511 28.46 -7.96 -22.37
C VAL A 511 29.27 -9.24 -22.57
N ASP A 512 30.54 -9.11 -22.99
CA ASP A 512 31.41 -10.26 -23.23
C ASP A 512 31.66 -11.05 -21.95
N ALA A 513 31.90 -10.37 -20.82
CA ALA A 513 32.09 -11.03 -19.53
C ALA A 513 30.85 -11.86 -19.12
N LEU A 514 29.64 -11.33 -19.34
CA LEU A 514 28.39 -12.04 -19.05
C LEU A 514 28.18 -13.23 -19.99
N VAL A 515 28.47 -13.08 -21.29
CA VAL A 515 28.36 -14.18 -22.26
C VAL A 515 29.33 -15.31 -21.94
N VAL A 516 30.59 -14.98 -21.62
CA VAL A 516 31.60 -15.96 -21.18
C VAL A 516 31.16 -16.65 -19.88
N ALA A 517 30.52 -15.93 -18.97
CA ALA A 517 29.96 -16.48 -17.74
C ALA A 517 28.67 -17.29 -17.93
N GLY A 518 28.10 -17.33 -19.15
CA GLY A 518 26.98 -18.20 -19.52
C GLY A 518 25.65 -17.50 -19.83
N ASP A 519 25.59 -16.16 -19.86
CA ASP A 519 24.38 -15.44 -20.25
C ASP A 519 24.17 -15.47 -21.78
N THR A 520 23.52 -16.54 -22.24
CA THR A 520 23.30 -16.79 -23.68
C THR A 520 22.40 -15.75 -24.35
N ARG A 521 21.61 -14.98 -23.58
CA ARG A 521 20.69 -13.96 -24.12
C ARG A 521 21.45 -12.78 -24.74
N LEU A 522 22.68 -12.54 -24.29
CA LEU A 522 23.56 -11.49 -24.79
C LEU A 522 24.50 -11.94 -25.92
N ALA A 523 24.52 -13.24 -26.26
CA ALA A 523 25.44 -13.80 -27.26
C ALA A 523 25.41 -13.09 -28.64
N PRO A 524 24.26 -12.64 -29.19
CA PRO A 524 24.23 -11.92 -30.47
C PRO A 524 24.96 -10.56 -30.45
N TYR A 525 25.27 -10.06 -29.26
CA TYR A 525 25.86 -8.75 -29.02
C TYR A 525 27.32 -8.83 -28.57
N SER A 526 27.87 -10.05 -28.43
CA SER A 526 29.24 -10.28 -28.02
C SER A 526 30.19 -10.36 -29.22
N GLU A 527 31.28 -9.62 -29.18
CA GLU A 527 32.34 -9.69 -30.20
C GLU A 527 33.15 -10.98 -30.08
N TYR A 528 33.18 -11.60 -28.90
CA TYR A 528 33.87 -12.87 -28.63
C TYR A 528 33.34 -14.03 -29.47
N LEU A 529 32.06 -13.98 -29.88
CA LEU A 529 31.40 -14.97 -30.73
C LEU A 529 31.30 -14.55 -32.20
N LEU A 530 31.55 -13.26 -32.51
CA LEU A 530 31.48 -12.72 -33.86
C LEU A 530 32.85 -12.64 -34.56
N SER A 531 33.95 -12.92 -33.85
CA SER A 531 35.29 -12.95 -34.44
C SER A 531 35.52 -14.26 -35.23
N PRO A 532 35.78 -14.22 -36.57
CA PRO A 532 35.98 -15.42 -37.40
C PRO A 532 37.31 -16.18 -37.18
N LEU A 533 37.99 -15.99 -36.05
CA LEU A 533 39.36 -16.47 -35.82
C LEU A 533 39.52 -17.40 -34.60
N ALA A 534 38.50 -18.20 -34.29
CA ALA A 534 38.73 -19.48 -33.64
C ALA A 534 39.07 -20.53 -34.72
N SER A 535 40.25 -20.37 -35.31
CA SER A 535 40.88 -21.39 -36.14
C SER A 535 40.96 -22.70 -35.36
N CYS A 536 40.42 -23.75 -35.94
CA CYS A 536 40.61 -25.14 -35.53
C CYS A 536 42.07 -25.42 -35.12
N GLY A 537 42.31 -25.62 -33.83
CA GLY A 537 43.44 -26.38 -33.33
C GLY A 537 43.07 -27.88 -33.32
N PRO A 538 43.98 -28.80 -33.66
CA PRO A 538 43.63 -30.18 -33.94
C PRO A 538 43.59 -31.01 -32.65
N HIS A 539 42.66 -30.75 -31.75
CA HIS A 539 42.22 -31.75 -30.77
C HIS A 539 40.75 -31.52 -30.46
N GLY A 540 39.91 -32.43 -30.96
CA GLY A 540 38.47 -32.32 -30.89
C GLY A 540 37.94 -32.51 -29.47
N GLU A 541 37.11 -31.58 -29.05
CA GLU A 541 35.96 -31.88 -28.21
C GLU A 541 34.83 -30.92 -28.60
N ALA A 542 33.82 -31.48 -29.29
CA ALA A 542 32.67 -30.72 -29.77
C ALA A 542 31.75 -30.40 -28.58
N VAL A 543 31.72 -29.13 -28.16
CA VAL A 543 30.66 -28.61 -27.29
C VAL A 543 29.35 -28.65 -28.08
N ARG A 544 28.43 -29.55 -27.67
CA ARG A 544 27.09 -29.66 -28.26
C ARG A 544 26.27 -28.40 -27.96
N LEU A 545 26.09 -27.55 -28.96
CA LEU A 545 25.03 -26.55 -29.00
C LEU A 545 23.67 -27.25 -29.02
N ASN A 546 23.02 -27.34 -27.87
CA ASN A 546 21.65 -27.82 -27.78
C ASN A 546 20.73 -26.70 -28.25
N ARG A 547 20.15 -26.83 -29.46
CA ARG A 547 19.11 -25.92 -29.95
C ARG A 547 17.86 -26.07 -29.09
N TYR A 548 17.75 -25.26 -28.04
CA TYR A 548 16.52 -25.12 -27.28
C TYR A 548 15.59 -24.16 -28.03
N ARG A 549 14.42 -24.65 -28.45
CA ARG A 549 13.31 -23.80 -28.93
C ARG A 549 12.63 -23.19 -27.70
N PRO A 550 12.42 -21.86 -27.64
CA PRO A 550 11.65 -21.27 -26.54
C PRO A 550 10.17 -21.68 -26.66
N PRO A 551 9.47 -21.97 -25.56
CA PRO A 551 8.02 -21.99 -25.58
C PRO A 551 7.50 -20.54 -25.65
N LEU A 552 6.45 -20.35 -26.45
CA LEU A 552 5.68 -19.10 -26.51
C LEU A 552 5.08 -18.77 -25.12
N PRO A 553 4.91 -17.48 -24.77
CA PRO A 553 4.42 -17.09 -23.45
C PRO A 553 2.91 -17.36 -23.34
N ASN A 554 2.54 -18.42 -22.64
CA ASN A 554 1.17 -18.59 -22.18
C ASN A 554 0.97 -17.81 -20.87
N ARG A 555 -0.08 -16.98 -20.92
CA ARG A 555 -0.65 -16.22 -19.82
C ARG A 555 -0.92 -17.08 -18.59
N TRP A 556 -0.58 -16.53 -17.43
CA TRP A 556 -1.30 -16.59 -16.14
C TRP A 556 -2.10 -17.86 -15.82
N SER A 557 -1.59 -18.68 -14.89
CA SER A 557 -2.41 -19.43 -13.94
C SER A 557 -1.63 -19.77 -12.65
N ALA A 558 -2.17 -19.25 -11.53
CA ALA A 558 -2.11 -19.76 -10.15
C ALA A 558 -0.76 -19.82 -9.38
N ILE A 559 -0.64 -18.94 -8.38
CA ILE A 559 -0.22 -19.36 -7.03
C ILE A 559 -1.46 -19.20 -6.15
N ASN A 560 -2.23 -20.28 -6.04
CA ASN A 560 -3.27 -20.43 -5.04
C ASN A 560 -3.33 -21.92 -4.70
N ASP A 561 -2.36 -22.37 -3.92
CA ASP A 561 -2.36 -23.70 -3.29
C ASP A 561 -1.65 -23.59 -1.94
N ASN A 562 -2.42 -23.22 -0.92
CA ASN A 562 -2.05 -23.46 0.48
C ASN A 562 -3.33 -23.65 1.30
N CYS A 563 -4.09 -24.68 0.93
CA CYS A 563 -5.18 -25.25 1.74
C CYS A 563 -5.14 -26.78 1.62
N ARG A 564 -4.15 -27.43 2.24
CA ARG A 564 -4.25 -28.83 2.68
C ARG A 564 -3.62 -28.94 4.07
N GLY A 565 -4.45 -29.26 5.06
CA GLY A 565 -4.04 -29.41 6.45
C GLY A 565 -3.09 -30.59 6.66
N PRO A 566 -2.30 -30.60 7.75
CA PRO A 566 -1.40 -31.69 8.05
C PRO A 566 -2.16 -32.84 8.70
N THR A 567 -2.34 -33.94 7.97
CA THR A 567 -2.60 -35.26 8.55
C THR A 567 -1.28 -35.88 9.01
N GLY A 568 -1.22 -36.31 10.26
CA GLY A 568 -0.29 -37.35 10.74
C GLY A 568 1.01 -36.88 11.39
N TRP A 569 0.97 -36.67 12.70
CA TRP A 569 2.14 -36.76 13.57
C TRP A 569 2.49 -38.23 13.84
N PRO A 570 3.77 -38.65 13.78
CA PRO A 570 4.22 -39.84 14.50
C PRO A 570 4.75 -39.45 15.89
N ALA A 571 4.30 -40.21 16.88
CA ALA A 571 4.70 -40.13 18.27
C ALA A 571 6.13 -40.65 18.53
N GLY A 572 6.78 -40.08 19.56
CA GLY A 572 7.96 -40.58 20.26
C GLY A 572 9.28 -39.90 19.83
N LYS A 573 10.15 -39.40 20.71
CA LYS A 573 10.47 -39.76 22.10
C LYS A 573 11.19 -38.60 22.81
N LEU A 574 10.87 -38.46 24.11
CA LEU A 574 11.51 -37.70 25.21
C LEU A 574 11.48 -36.17 25.14
#